data_AF-A4TVW9-F1
#
_entry.id   AF-A4TVW9-F1
#
_cell.length_a   1.000
_cell.length_b   1.000
_cell.length_c   1.000
_cell.angle_alpha   90.00
_cell.angle_beta   90.00
_cell.angle_gamma   90.00
#
_symmetry.space_group_name_H-M   'P 1'
#
loop_
_entity.id
_entity.type
_entity.pdbx_description
1 polymer ?
#
loop_
_entity_poly.entity_id
_entity_poly.type
_entity_poly.pdbx_seq_one_letter_code
_entity_poly.pdbx_strand_id
1 'polypeptide(L)'
;MKLPDSQGDNPAKVNLFGCTAKDHAQREGLYIAANNRYRRRLVTFRTELEGMIPTYGDLVAITHDMPRWGQGGEVIGHQGEVLALSEPLEWTEGATHYLALRRRDGGLAGPFRVQAVLGDPTLVRVLDPLTLTPYTGGSEERTYFSFGPGQAWAQSARVLAIRPRAEQVEITAVAEDSRVHVN
;
A
#
# COMPACT_ATOMS: atom_id res chain seq x y z
N MET A 1 19.64 9.71 22.71
CA MET A 1 19.39 10.26 21.36
C MET A 1 17.89 10.47 21.22
N LYS A 2 17.45 11.48 20.47
CA LYS A 2 16.02 11.77 20.28
C LYS A 2 15.74 12.04 18.80
N LEU A 3 14.54 11.69 18.35
CA LEU A 3 14.06 12.06 17.02
C LEU A 3 13.80 13.58 16.98
N PRO A 4 13.90 14.24 15.81
CA PRO A 4 13.70 15.69 15.68
C PRO A 4 12.34 16.19 16.20
N ASP A 5 11.31 15.36 16.09
CA ASP A 5 9.93 15.65 16.50
C ASP A 5 9.57 15.08 17.89
N SER A 6 10.55 14.61 18.66
CA SER A 6 10.35 13.97 19.97
C SER A 6 10.95 14.81 21.09
N GLN A 7 10.17 15.02 22.16
CA GLN A 7 10.63 15.68 23.39
C GLN A 7 11.52 14.76 24.25
N GLY A 8 11.49 13.45 24.01
CA GLY A 8 12.34 12.47 24.70
C GLY A 8 11.81 11.99 26.06
N ASP A 9 10.53 12.24 26.36
CA ASP A 9 9.94 12.00 27.68
C ASP A 9 9.81 10.51 28.07
N ASN A 10 9.82 9.60 27.09
CA ASN A 10 9.74 8.15 27.32
C ASN A 10 10.94 7.42 26.66
N PRO A 11 12.12 7.43 27.28
CA PRO A 11 13.32 6.83 26.72
C PRO A 11 13.33 5.30 26.88
N ALA A 12 13.62 4.58 25.80
CA ALA A 12 13.89 3.15 25.82
C ALA A 12 15.40 2.87 25.90
N LYS A 13 15.80 1.89 26.73
CA LYS A 13 17.18 1.40 26.77
C LYS A 13 17.32 0.18 25.86
N VAL A 14 18.31 0.20 24.98
CA VAL A 14 18.59 -0.90 24.03
C VAL A 14 20.07 -1.22 24.09
N ASN A 15 20.40 -2.50 24.16
CA ASN A 15 21.77 -2.98 24.09
C ASN A 15 22.06 -3.47 22.66
N LEU A 16 23.03 -2.84 21.99
CA LEU A 16 23.48 -3.19 20.65
C LEU A 16 24.75 -4.05 20.74
N PHE A 17 24.59 -5.36 20.87
CA PHE A 17 25.72 -6.28 20.96
C PHE A 17 26.58 -6.21 19.69
N GLY A 18 27.90 -6.10 19.85
CA GLY A 18 28.85 -6.01 18.73
C GLY A 18 28.98 -4.63 18.08
N CYS A 19 28.22 -3.63 18.51
CA CYS A 19 28.38 -2.26 18.03
C CYS A 19 29.52 -1.54 18.79
N THR A 20 30.62 -1.24 18.09
CA THR A 20 31.82 -0.63 18.69
C THR A 20 31.99 0.84 18.32
N ALA A 21 31.43 1.29 17.19
CA ALA A 21 31.53 2.67 16.71
C ALA A 21 30.34 3.51 17.19
N LYS A 22 30.64 4.72 17.72
CA LYS A 22 29.62 5.65 18.23
C LYS A 22 28.61 6.06 17.16
N ASP A 23 29.07 6.37 15.95
CA ASP A 23 28.20 6.83 14.86
C ASP A 23 27.26 5.70 14.39
N HIS A 24 27.75 4.46 14.40
CA HIS A 24 26.92 3.29 14.13
C HIS A 24 25.85 3.12 15.22
N ALA A 25 26.23 3.20 16.50
CA ALA A 25 25.28 3.13 17.61
C ALA A 25 24.23 4.25 17.54
N GLN A 26 24.61 5.44 17.07
CA GLN A 26 23.70 6.56 16.87
C GLN A 26 22.68 6.29 15.77
N ARG A 27 23.13 5.83 14.61
CA ARG A 27 22.25 5.49 13.49
C ARG A 27 21.26 4.39 13.86
N GLU A 28 21.72 3.30 14.48
CA GLU A 28 20.85 2.20 14.91
C GLU A 28 19.86 2.64 16.00
N GLY A 29 20.33 3.41 16.98
CA GLY A 29 19.48 3.95 18.04
C GLY A 29 18.36 4.84 17.50
N LEU A 30 18.67 5.71 16.54
CA LEU A 30 17.69 6.57 15.87
C LEU A 30 16.73 5.75 14.99
N TYR A 31 17.22 4.74 14.27
CA TYR A 31 16.38 3.85 13.46
C TYR A 31 15.39 3.07 14.33
N ILE A 32 15.84 2.50 15.46
CA ILE A 32 14.97 1.79 16.41
C ILE A 32 13.92 2.75 17.00
N ALA A 33 14.32 3.96 17.39
CA ALA A 33 13.39 4.97 17.87
C ALA A 33 12.34 5.35 16.81
N ALA A 34 12.76 5.55 15.55
CA ALA A 34 11.88 5.88 14.44
C ALA A 34 10.90 4.74 14.13
N ASN A 35 11.37 3.49 14.14
CA ASN A 35 10.53 2.32 13.95
C ASN A 35 9.43 2.24 15.03
N ASN A 36 9.80 2.41 16.31
CA ASN A 36 8.84 2.38 17.41
C ASN A 36 7.81 3.52 17.36
N ARG A 37 8.21 4.68 16.83
CA ARG A 37 7.35 5.87 16.75
C ARG A 37 6.42 5.86 15.55
N TYR A 38 6.92 5.51 14.36
CA TYR A 38 6.17 5.68 13.11
C TYR A 38 5.52 4.37 12.63
N ARG A 39 6.13 3.20 12.84
CA ARG A 39 5.57 1.90 12.42
C ARG A 39 4.67 1.28 13.49
N ARG A 40 3.62 1.99 13.89
CA ARG A 40 2.71 1.60 14.98
C ARG A 40 1.48 0.81 14.53
N ARG A 41 1.18 0.79 13.23
CA ARG A 41 -0.02 0.17 12.68
C ARG A 41 0.33 -1.20 12.11
N LEU A 42 -0.17 -2.24 12.78
CA LEU A 42 -0.15 -3.60 12.25
C LEU A 42 -1.40 -3.83 11.41
N VAL A 43 -1.21 -4.43 10.24
CA VAL A 43 -2.27 -4.79 9.32
C VAL A 43 -2.25 -6.30 9.17
N THR A 44 -3.36 -6.95 9.50
CA THR A 44 -3.51 -8.39 9.33
C THR A 44 -4.72 -8.64 8.44
N PHE A 45 -4.51 -9.38 7.37
CA PHE A 45 -5.56 -9.75 6.43
C PHE A 45 -5.37 -11.19 5.97
N ARG A 46 -6.43 -11.76 5.40
CA ARG A 46 -6.43 -13.12 4.85
C ARG A 46 -6.83 -13.06 3.38
N THR A 47 -6.17 -13.88 2.60
CA THR A 47 -6.45 -14.09 1.17
C THR A 47 -6.35 -15.59 0.89
N GLU A 48 -6.71 -16.02 -0.30
CA GLU A 48 -6.58 -17.42 -0.75
C GLU A 48 -5.13 -17.70 -1.17
N LEU A 49 -4.93 -18.34 -2.33
CA LEU A 49 -3.61 -18.73 -2.83
C LEU A 49 -2.73 -17.53 -3.20
N GLU A 50 -3.32 -16.36 -3.47
CA GLU A 50 -2.56 -15.14 -3.77
C GLU A 50 -1.66 -14.69 -2.61
N GLY A 51 -2.01 -15.07 -1.37
CA GLY A 51 -1.17 -14.77 -0.21
C GLY A 51 0.17 -15.51 -0.19
N MET A 52 0.36 -16.46 -1.11
CA MET A 52 1.64 -17.14 -1.34
C MET A 52 2.59 -16.37 -2.27
N ILE A 53 2.11 -15.31 -2.94
CA ILE A 53 2.92 -14.47 -3.83
C ILE A 53 3.96 -13.65 -3.04
N PRO A 54 3.59 -12.86 -2.02
CA PRO A 54 4.58 -12.09 -1.28
C PRO A 54 5.49 -12.97 -0.44
N THR A 55 6.66 -12.43 -0.09
CA THR A 55 7.64 -13.03 0.83
C THR A 55 7.89 -12.09 2.02
N TYR A 56 8.51 -12.62 3.09
CA TYR A 56 8.94 -11.82 4.23
C TYR A 56 9.79 -10.62 3.79
N GLY A 57 9.43 -9.42 4.27
CA GLY A 57 10.13 -8.18 3.97
C GLY A 57 9.64 -7.44 2.73
N ASP A 58 8.76 -8.05 1.93
CA ASP A 58 8.20 -7.40 0.74
C ASP A 58 7.35 -6.19 1.10
N LEU A 59 7.37 -5.20 0.23
CA LEU A 59 6.53 -4.01 0.33
C LEU A 59 5.27 -4.21 -0.51
N VAL A 60 4.11 -4.24 0.16
CA VAL A 60 2.79 -4.37 -0.46
C VAL A 60 2.01 -3.07 -0.34
N ALA A 61 1.10 -2.81 -1.27
CA ALA A 61 0.15 -1.70 -1.17
C ALA A 61 -1.21 -2.22 -0.73
N ILE A 62 -1.74 -1.66 0.35
CA ILE A 62 -3.01 -2.07 0.94
C ILE A 62 -4.02 -0.95 0.73
N THR A 63 -5.17 -1.28 0.14
CA THR A 63 -6.27 -0.34 -0.10
C THR A 63 -7.46 -0.77 0.75
N HIS A 64 -8.04 0.16 1.50
CA HIS A 64 -9.23 -0.09 2.32
C HIS A 64 -9.91 1.24 2.67
N ASP A 65 -11.23 1.26 2.57
CA ASP A 65 -12.11 2.40 2.83
C ASP A 65 -12.12 2.86 4.30
N MET A 66 -12.27 1.94 5.27
CA MET A 66 -12.40 2.23 6.70
C MET A 66 -11.21 3.04 7.28
N PRO A 67 -9.93 2.71 6.99
CA PRO A 67 -8.80 3.55 7.38
C PRO A 67 -8.51 4.69 6.40
N ARG A 68 -9.32 4.84 5.33
CA ARG A 68 -9.15 5.78 4.22
C ARG A 68 -7.81 5.65 3.52
N TRP A 69 -7.40 4.42 3.23
CA TRP A 69 -6.20 4.11 2.44
C TRP A 69 -6.53 3.98 0.96
N GLY A 70 -7.38 4.87 0.46
CA GLY A 70 -7.93 4.80 -0.89
C GLY A 70 -9.19 3.93 -1.01
N GLN A 71 -9.75 3.94 -2.20
CA GLN A 71 -10.91 3.16 -2.63
C GLN A 71 -10.42 2.03 -3.54
N GLY A 72 -10.90 0.81 -3.33
CA GLY A 72 -10.50 -0.35 -4.11
C GLY A 72 -11.70 -1.16 -4.56
N GLY A 73 -11.47 -2.01 -5.55
CA GLY A 73 -12.50 -2.82 -6.18
C GLY A 73 -11.96 -3.54 -7.41
N GLU A 74 -12.84 -3.97 -8.30
CA GLU A 74 -12.53 -4.67 -9.54
C GLU A 74 -12.80 -3.81 -10.78
N VAL A 75 -12.02 -4.02 -11.83
CA VAL A 75 -12.35 -3.54 -13.17
C VAL A 75 -13.32 -4.54 -13.82
N ILE A 76 -14.53 -4.09 -14.12
CA ILE A 76 -15.60 -4.91 -14.69
C ILE A 76 -15.74 -4.75 -16.21
N GLY A 77 -15.10 -3.73 -16.79
CA GLY A 77 -15.07 -3.50 -18.23
C GLY A 77 -14.01 -2.47 -18.61
N HIS A 78 -13.58 -2.46 -19.87
CA HIS A 78 -12.70 -1.42 -20.37
C HIS A 78 -12.94 -1.15 -21.86
N GLN A 79 -12.86 0.11 -22.27
CA GLN A 79 -12.94 0.54 -23.67
C GLN A 79 -11.88 1.62 -23.92
N GLY A 80 -10.78 1.22 -24.57
CA GLY A 80 -9.62 2.09 -24.73
C GLY A 80 -9.07 2.53 -23.36
N GLU A 81 -9.10 3.83 -23.09
CA GLU A 81 -8.61 4.46 -21.86
C GLU A 81 -9.68 4.60 -20.78
N VAL A 82 -10.93 4.22 -21.05
CA VAL A 82 -12.03 4.28 -20.07
C VAL A 82 -12.20 2.92 -19.42
N LEU A 83 -12.15 2.88 -18.09
CA LEU A 83 -12.40 1.70 -17.29
C LEU A 83 -13.77 1.81 -16.61
N ALA A 84 -14.50 0.70 -16.57
CA ALA A 84 -15.69 0.52 -15.77
C ALA A 84 -15.31 -0.25 -14.50
N LEU A 85 -15.73 0.27 -13.35
CA LEU A 85 -15.36 -0.21 -12.03
C LEU A 85 -16.59 -0.81 -11.32
N SER A 86 -16.38 -1.74 -10.40
CA SER A 86 -17.46 -2.33 -9.61
C SER A 86 -18.11 -1.38 -8.61
N GLU A 87 -17.41 -0.31 -8.20
CA GLU A 87 -17.81 0.63 -7.17
C GLU A 87 -17.72 2.08 -7.69
N PRO A 88 -18.63 2.97 -7.24
CA PRO A 88 -18.53 4.39 -7.56
C PRO A 88 -17.32 5.03 -6.86
N LEU A 89 -16.63 5.93 -7.57
CA LEU A 89 -15.48 6.66 -7.04
C LEU A 89 -15.89 7.99 -6.40
N GLU A 90 -15.39 8.23 -5.19
CA GLU A 90 -15.45 9.55 -4.54
C GLU A 90 -14.28 10.43 -4.96
N TRP A 91 -14.56 11.58 -5.58
CA TRP A 91 -13.55 12.54 -6.03
C TRP A 91 -13.41 13.72 -5.07
N THR A 92 -12.17 14.12 -4.79
CA THR A 92 -11.87 15.33 -4.01
C THR A 92 -11.65 16.52 -4.94
N GLU A 93 -12.44 17.59 -4.77
CA GLU A 93 -12.31 18.80 -5.59
C GLU A 93 -10.90 19.41 -5.48
N GLY A 94 -10.34 19.83 -6.63
CA GLY A 94 -9.01 20.42 -6.70
C GLY A 94 -7.84 19.44 -6.54
N ALA A 95 -8.08 18.15 -6.28
CA ALA A 95 -7.04 17.14 -6.15
C ALA A 95 -6.83 16.34 -7.45
N THR A 96 -5.58 16.04 -7.78
CA THR A 96 -5.25 15.04 -8.81
C THR A 96 -5.42 13.64 -8.22
N HIS A 97 -6.12 12.76 -8.93
CA HIS A 97 -6.33 11.39 -8.51
C HIS A 97 -5.53 10.41 -9.35
N TYR A 98 -5.24 9.28 -8.73
CA TYR A 98 -4.44 8.22 -9.29
C TYR A 98 -5.15 6.90 -9.14
N LEU A 99 -4.91 6.00 -10.10
CA LEU A 99 -5.40 4.64 -10.09
C LEU A 99 -4.25 3.68 -10.39
N ALA A 100 -4.08 2.66 -9.55
CA ALA A 100 -3.16 1.56 -9.78
C ALA A 100 -3.93 0.26 -10.02
N LEU A 101 -3.38 -0.62 -10.85
CA LEU A 101 -3.98 -1.91 -11.20
C LEU A 101 -3.10 -3.06 -10.71
N ARG A 102 -3.72 -4.11 -10.17
CA ARG A 102 -3.02 -5.32 -9.74
C ARG A 102 -2.72 -6.22 -10.93
N ARG A 103 -1.44 -6.50 -11.18
CA ARG A 103 -1.00 -7.51 -12.15
C ARG A 103 -1.21 -8.91 -11.58
N ARG A 104 -1.20 -9.91 -12.47
CA ARG A 104 -1.34 -11.33 -12.11
C ARG A 104 -0.22 -11.86 -11.21
N ASP A 105 0.95 -11.22 -11.26
CA ASP A 105 2.11 -11.53 -10.42
C ASP A 105 2.04 -10.82 -9.05
N GLY A 106 0.92 -10.15 -8.72
CA GLY A 106 0.75 -9.36 -7.51
C GLY A 106 1.40 -7.96 -7.57
N GLY A 107 2.16 -7.65 -8.63
CA GLY A 107 2.76 -6.33 -8.82
C GLY A 107 1.75 -5.24 -9.15
N LEU A 108 2.17 -3.98 -9.05
CA LEU A 108 1.32 -2.82 -9.35
C LEU A 108 1.67 -2.20 -10.70
N ALA A 109 0.68 -2.08 -11.57
CA ALA A 109 0.74 -1.24 -12.75
C ALA A 109 0.23 0.17 -12.42
N GLY A 110 1.01 1.20 -12.74
CA GLY A 110 0.75 2.58 -12.37
C GLY A 110 1.62 3.06 -11.19
N PRO A 111 1.18 4.05 -10.41
CA PRO A 111 -0.13 4.71 -10.47
C PRO A 111 -0.29 5.56 -11.74
N PHE A 112 -1.46 5.48 -12.38
CA PHE A 112 -1.84 6.28 -13.55
C PHE A 112 -2.69 7.46 -13.11
N ARG A 113 -2.46 8.65 -13.68
CA ARG A 113 -3.36 9.80 -13.51
C ARG A 113 -4.70 9.50 -14.15
N VAL A 114 -5.77 9.88 -13.47
CA VAL A 114 -7.14 9.61 -13.90
C VAL A 114 -8.05 10.83 -13.77
N GLN A 115 -9.13 10.84 -14.55
CA GLN A 115 -10.18 11.84 -14.49
C GLN A 115 -11.56 11.18 -14.47
N ALA A 116 -12.51 11.82 -13.77
CA ALA A 116 -13.90 11.41 -13.75
C ALA A 116 -14.52 11.44 -15.16
N VAL A 117 -15.35 10.45 -15.47
CA VAL A 117 -16.25 10.52 -16.61
C VAL A 117 -17.55 11.19 -16.15
N LEU A 118 -17.95 12.25 -16.86
CA LEU A 118 -19.08 13.07 -16.45
C LEU A 118 -20.38 12.27 -16.56
N GLY A 119 -21.14 12.21 -15.47
CA GLY A 119 -22.45 11.55 -15.43
C GLY A 119 -22.43 10.09 -14.96
N ASP A 120 -21.26 9.48 -14.75
CA ASP A 120 -21.15 8.11 -14.24
C ASP A 120 -19.97 7.96 -13.25
N PRO A 121 -20.23 7.79 -11.95
CA PRO A 121 -19.18 7.65 -10.94
C PRO A 121 -18.45 6.31 -10.98
N THR A 122 -18.95 5.31 -11.73
CA THR A 122 -18.31 4.00 -11.90
C THR A 122 -17.38 3.95 -13.10
N LEU A 123 -17.32 5.03 -13.90
CA LEU A 123 -16.44 5.16 -15.03
C LEU A 123 -15.29 6.11 -14.73
N VAL A 124 -14.08 5.69 -15.12
CA VAL A 124 -12.87 6.48 -14.96
C VAL A 124 -12.08 6.51 -16.27
N ARG A 125 -11.58 7.69 -16.64
CA ARG A 125 -10.69 7.85 -17.78
C ARG A 125 -9.24 7.89 -17.29
N VAL A 126 -8.42 7.00 -17.82
CA VAL A 126 -6.99 6.97 -17.59
C VAL A 126 -6.30 7.94 -18.55
N LEU A 127 -5.44 8.81 -18.01
CA LEU A 127 -4.75 9.86 -18.79
C LEU A 127 -3.31 9.46 -19.15
N ASP A 128 -2.72 8.54 -18.40
CA ASP A 128 -1.38 8.01 -18.66
C ASP A 128 -1.46 6.69 -19.46
N PRO A 129 -0.42 6.34 -20.26
CA PRO A 129 -0.42 5.10 -21.02
C PRO A 129 -0.56 3.88 -20.11
N LEU A 130 -1.60 3.07 -20.34
CA LEU A 130 -1.79 1.81 -19.63
C LEU A 130 -0.68 0.82 -19.99
N THR A 131 -0.04 0.27 -18.96
CA THR A 131 1.00 -0.78 -19.11
C THR A 131 0.45 -2.20 -18.95
N LEU A 132 -0.87 -2.34 -18.81
CA LEU A 132 -1.59 -3.59 -18.55
C LEU A 132 -2.97 -3.46 -19.19
N THR A 133 -3.41 -4.52 -19.86
CA THR A 133 -4.83 -4.68 -20.24
C THR A 133 -5.57 -5.34 -19.07
N PRO A 134 -6.55 -4.68 -18.44
CA PRO A 134 -7.31 -5.28 -17.35
C PRO A 134 -8.05 -6.53 -17.82
N TYR A 135 -8.00 -7.58 -17.03
CA TYR A 135 -8.85 -8.75 -17.22
C TYR A 135 -10.20 -8.53 -16.54
N THR A 136 -11.28 -8.66 -17.30
CA THR A 136 -12.66 -8.39 -16.85
C THR A 136 -13.60 -9.58 -17.04
N GLY A 137 -13.07 -10.73 -17.46
CA GLY A 137 -13.83 -11.96 -17.71
C GLY A 137 -14.25 -12.68 -16.41
N GLY A 138 -14.69 -13.93 -16.55
CA GLY A 138 -15.17 -14.76 -15.42
C GLY A 138 -14.39 -16.05 -15.17
N SER A 139 -13.35 -16.36 -15.95
CA SER A 139 -12.55 -17.58 -15.77
C SER A 139 -11.47 -17.51 -14.68
N GLU A 140 -11.21 -16.33 -14.13
CA GLU A 140 -10.24 -16.05 -13.07
C GLU A 140 -10.61 -14.74 -12.39
N GLU A 141 -9.86 -14.35 -11.36
CA GLU A 141 -10.08 -13.07 -10.67
C GLU A 141 -9.90 -11.88 -11.63
N ARG A 142 -10.83 -10.92 -11.54
CA ARG A 142 -10.74 -9.68 -12.29
C ARG A 142 -9.56 -8.84 -11.82
N THR A 143 -9.12 -7.94 -12.67
CA THR A 143 -8.07 -6.99 -12.29
C THR A 143 -8.58 -6.05 -11.21
N TYR A 144 -7.98 -6.12 -10.03
CA TYR A 144 -8.26 -5.19 -8.94
C TYR A 144 -7.65 -3.82 -9.21
N PHE A 145 -8.32 -2.78 -8.75
CA PHE A 145 -7.83 -1.42 -8.76
C PHE A 145 -7.69 -0.85 -7.35
N SER A 146 -6.90 0.21 -7.27
CA SER A 146 -6.70 1.03 -6.08
C SER A 146 -6.69 2.50 -6.52
N PHE A 147 -7.51 3.33 -5.88
CA PHE A 147 -7.80 4.70 -6.30
C PHE A 147 -7.74 5.69 -5.13
N GLY A 148 -7.24 6.90 -5.40
CA GLY A 148 -7.32 7.99 -4.43
C GLY A 148 -6.58 9.26 -4.84
N PRO A 149 -6.70 10.34 -4.05
CA PRO A 149 -6.07 11.62 -4.33
C PRO A 149 -4.58 11.62 -3.97
N GLY A 150 -3.73 12.16 -4.84
CA GLY A 150 -2.29 12.31 -4.60
C GLY A 150 -1.61 10.97 -4.30
N GLN A 151 -1.11 10.82 -3.07
CA GLN A 151 -0.49 9.56 -2.59
C GLN A 151 -1.46 8.70 -1.75
N ALA A 152 -2.67 9.18 -1.49
CA ALA A 152 -3.66 8.51 -0.63
C ALA A 152 -4.55 7.52 -1.41
N TRP A 153 -3.94 6.76 -2.34
CA TRP A 153 -4.61 5.68 -3.07
C TRP A 153 -4.34 4.32 -2.42
N ALA A 154 -3.24 4.16 -1.69
CA ALA A 154 -2.95 2.96 -0.89
C ALA A 154 -2.03 3.29 0.29
N GLN A 155 -2.03 2.42 1.30
CA GLN A 155 -1.02 2.40 2.35
C GLN A 155 0.03 1.35 2.03
N SER A 156 1.28 1.77 1.86
CA SER A 156 2.40 0.83 1.77
C SER A 156 2.59 0.13 3.12
N ALA A 157 2.79 -1.17 3.11
CA ALA A 157 3.03 -1.98 4.30
C ALA A 157 4.09 -3.03 4.00
N ARG A 158 4.97 -3.27 4.98
CA ARG A 158 6.02 -4.27 4.87
C ARG A 158 5.56 -5.58 5.50
N VAL A 159 5.66 -6.67 4.75
CA VAL A 159 5.26 -8.02 5.20
C VAL A 159 6.19 -8.48 6.33
N LEU A 160 5.59 -8.88 7.45
CA LEU A 160 6.28 -9.39 8.64
C LEU A 160 6.09 -10.90 8.83
N ALA A 161 4.97 -11.45 8.39
CA ALA A 161 4.71 -12.88 8.50
C ALA A 161 3.68 -13.32 7.46
N ILE A 162 3.87 -14.54 6.97
CA ILE A 162 2.93 -15.23 6.08
C ILE A 162 2.67 -16.58 6.73
N ARG A 163 1.40 -16.88 7.02
CA ARG A 163 0.99 -18.09 7.72
C ARG A 163 -0.11 -18.79 6.93
N PRO A 164 0.19 -19.92 6.28
CA PRO A 164 -0.84 -20.76 5.69
C PRO A 164 -1.84 -21.27 6.75
N ARG A 165 -3.12 -21.29 6.38
CA ARG A 165 -4.28 -21.64 7.21
C ARG A 165 -5.28 -22.42 6.34
N ALA A 166 -5.07 -23.72 6.20
CA ALA A 166 -5.87 -24.58 5.34
C ALA A 166 -5.99 -24.01 3.92
N GLU A 167 -7.14 -23.45 3.55
CA GLU A 167 -7.43 -22.88 2.22
C GLU A 167 -7.08 -21.39 2.10
N GLN A 168 -6.68 -20.74 3.20
CA GLN A 168 -6.32 -19.32 3.22
C GLN A 168 -4.88 -19.11 3.66
N VAL A 169 -4.35 -17.93 3.35
CA VAL A 169 -3.06 -17.45 3.81
C VAL A 169 -3.27 -16.16 4.60
N GLU A 170 -2.84 -16.17 5.85
CA GLU A 170 -2.87 -15.00 6.72
C GLU A 170 -1.56 -14.22 6.58
N ILE A 171 -1.66 -12.95 6.23
CA ILE A 171 -0.52 -12.05 6.08
C ILE A 171 -0.58 -11.02 7.19
N THR A 172 0.53 -10.87 7.91
CA THR A 172 0.75 -9.77 8.85
C THR A 172 1.76 -8.82 8.23
N ALA A 173 1.41 -7.55 8.13
CA ALA A 173 2.27 -6.48 7.65
C ALA A 173 2.28 -5.31 8.63
N VAL A 174 3.29 -4.47 8.54
CA VAL A 174 3.37 -3.21 9.29
C VAL A 174 3.32 -2.05 8.32
N ALA A 175 2.47 -1.06 8.59
CA ALA A 175 2.40 0.14 7.77
C ALA A 175 3.78 0.80 7.68
N GLU A 176 4.22 1.05 6.45
CA GLU A 176 5.51 1.67 6.16
C GLU A 176 5.40 3.19 6.25
N ASP A 177 6.47 3.84 6.71
CA ASP A 177 6.54 5.29 6.84
C ASP A 177 7.95 5.75 6.43
N SER A 178 8.03 6.64 5.44
CA SER A 178 9.29 7.11 4.88
C SER A 178 10.18 7.81 5.90
N ARG A 179 9.61 8.36 6.98
CA ARG A 179 10.36 9.03 8.06
C ARG A 179 11.29 8.10 8.84
N VAL A 180 11.12 6.79 8.69
CA VAL A 180 12.00 5.79 9.31
C VAL A 180 13.38 5.73 8.61
N HIS A 181 13.48 6.16 7.36
CA HIS A 181 14.67 5.99 6.51
C HIS A 181 15.50 7.27 6.33
N VAL A 182 15.30 8.28 7.18
CA VAL A 182 15.91 9.63 7.02
C VAL A 182 17.28 9.75 7.73
N ASN A 183 17.80 8.66 8.29
CA ASN A 183 18.99 8.65 9.17
C ASN A 183 20.31 8.37 8.46
#